data_AF-A0A6B8TRF1-F1
#
_entry.id   AF-A0A6B8TRF1-F1
#
_cell.length_a   1.000
_cell.length_b   1.000
_cell.length_c   1.000
_cell.angle_alpha   90.00
_cell.angle_beta   90.00
_cell.angle_gamma   90.00
#
_symmetry.space_group_name_H-M   'P 1'
#
loop_
_entity.id
_entity.type
_entity.pdbx_description
1 polymer ?
#
loop_
_entity_poly.entity_id
_entity_poly.type
_entity_poly.pdbx_seq_one_letter_code
_entity_poly.pdbx_strand_id
1 'polypeptide(L)'
;MSWITARASLWHIELLILVEDLPPEWSLTDENIAKLVDRDDFYLNSEWSRWTADPDDPEAKAEQDRRKALGIKPPPAPILRPVAARPLALQEVLVEQTRRRIERAEEPPRKKISLRELRELRASVQ
;
A
#
# COMPACT_ATOMS: atom_id res chain seq x y z
N MET A 1 5.38 15.79 13.09
CA MET A 1 5.66 15.91 14.54
C MET A 1 6.48 17.17 14.79
N SER A 2 6.20 17.91 15.85
CA SER A 2 7.08 19.01 16.29
C SER A 2 8.37 18.42 16.87
N TRP A 3 9.50 19.10 16.69
CA TRP A 3 10.79 18.74 17.34
C TRP A 3 10.64 18.56 18.85
N ILE A 4 9.72 19.31 19.46
CA ILE A 4 9.38 19.22 20.89
C ILE A 4 8.78 17.84 21.24
N THR A 5 7.97 17.28 20.35
CA THR A 5 7.33 15.98 20.56
C THR A 5 8.34 14.84 20.37
N ALA A 6 9.22 14.92 19.37
CA ALA A 6 10.28 13.93 19.14
C ALA A 6 11.28 13.84 20.31
N ARG A 7 11.57 14.99 20.96
CA ARG A 7 12.44 15.05 22.13
C ARG A 7 11.89 14.30 23.36
N ALA A 8 10.58 14.16 23.48
CA ALA A 8 9.94 13.57 24.65
C ALA A 8 9.81 12.03 24.56
N SER A 9 9.86 11.46 23.36
CA SER A 9 9.57 10.06 23.10
C SER A 9 10.79 9.22 22.68
N LEU A 10 11.87 9.84 22.23
CA LEU A 10 13.13 9.14 21.87
C LEU A 10 14.07 9.04 23.08
N TRP A 11 14.82 7.95 23.17
CA TRP A 11 15.86 7.84 24.21
C TRP A 11 16.96 8.88 23.94
N HIS A 12 17.41 9.57 24.99
CA HIS A 12 18.41 10.63 24.97
C HIS A 12 19.67 10.32 24.14
N ILE A 13 20.09 9.05 24.07
CA ILE A 13 21.23 8.59 23.25
C ILE A 13 20.88 8.61 21.75
N GLU A 14 19.68 8.20 21.37
CA GLU A 14 19.24 8.17 19.97
C GLU A 14 19.10 9.58 19.39
N LEU A 15 18.61 10.53 20.20
CA LEU A 15 18.56 11.95 19.83
C LEU A 15 19.94 12.56 19.64
N LEU A 16 20.93 12.16 20.46
CA LEU A 16 22.27 12.71 20.41
C LEU A 16 23.02 12.20 19.17
N ILE A 17 22.89 10.90 18.86
CA ILE A 17 23.41 10.27 17.62
C ILE A 17 22.74 10.89 16.39
N LEU A 18 21.44 11.20 16.45
CA LEU A 18 20.74 11.84 15.33
C LEU A 18 21.19 13.28 15.08
N VAL A 19 21.70 14.01 16.08
CA VAL A 19 21.93 15.45 15.95
C VAL A 19 23.41 15.77 15.74
N GLU A 20 24.33 15.06 16.39
CA GLU A 20 25.76 15.39 16.36
C GLU A 20 26.50 14.78 15.16
N ASP A 21 26.05 13.63 14.63
CA ASP A 21 26.70 12.91 13.53
C ASP A 21 25.98 13.08 12.17
N LEU A 22 25.00 13.98 12.07
CA LEU A 22 24.23 14.14 10.84
C LEU A 22 25.10 14.82 9.77
N PRO A 23 25.32 14.20 8.60
CA PRO A 23 26.14 14.79 7.56
C PRO A 23 25.55 16.15 7.14
N PRO A 24 26.38 17.15 6.80
CA PRO A 24 25.93 18.50 6.47
C PRO A 24 25.09 18.55 5.17
N GLU A 25 25.14 17.50 4.36
CA GLU A 25 24.41 17.40 3.09
C GLU A 25 23.52 16.15 3.08
N TRP A 26 22.23 16.36 2.81
CA TRP A 26 21.24 15.28 2.67
C TRP A 26 21.33 14.66 1.28
N SER A 27 21.84 13.45 1.19
CA SER A 27 22.02 12.74 -0.08
C SER A 27 20.73 12.03 -0.54
N LEU A 28 20.73 11.57 -1.80
CA LEU A 28 19.67 10.68 -2.30
C LEU A 28 19.61 9.36 -1.52
N THR A 29 20.72 8.90 -0.97
CA THR A 29 20.75 7.70 -0.12
C THR A 29 20.03 7.96 1.19
N ASP A 30 20.27 9.11 1.81
CA ASP A 30 19.62 9.52 3.07
C ASP A 30 18.10 9.67 2.86
N GLU A 31 17.69 10.33 1.79
CA GLU A 31 16.28 10.44 1.39
C GLU A 31 15.63 9.08 1.21
N ASN A 32 16.34 8.14 0.56
CA ASN A 32 15.84 6.79 0.34
C ASN A 32 15.74 5.97 1.62
N ILE A 33 16.68 6.13 2.55
CA ILE A 33 16.63 5.52 3.87
C ILE A 33 15.45 6.09 4.66
N ALA A 34 15.28 7.41 4.69
CA ALA A 34 14.16 8.05 5.37
C ALA A 34 12.81 7.55 4.85
N LYS A 35 12.64 7.48 3.52
CA LYS A 35 11.44 6.91 2.87
C LYS A 35 11.20 5.44 3.20
N LEU A 36 12.26 4.66 3.44
CA LEU A 36 12.12 3.27 3.89
C LEU A 36 11.67 3.20 5.34
N VAL A 37 12.25 4.02 6.22
CA VAL A 37 11.85 4.13 7.63
C VAL A 37 10.39 4.57 7.75
N ASP A 38 9.97 5.59 7.00
CA ASP A 38 8.57 6.05 6.98
C ASP A 38 7.61 4.93 6.53
N ARG A 39 8.04 4.10 5.57
CA ARG A 39 7.21 2.99 5.09
C ARG A 39 7.12 1.85 6.11
N ASP A 40 8.19 1.61 6.86
CA ASP A 40 8.21 0.61 7.92
C ASP A 40 7.38 1.06 9.13
N ASP A 41 7.46 2.33 9.51
CA ASP A 41 6.61 2.93 10.54
C ASP A 41 5.12 2.84 10.16
N PHE A 42 4.77 3.16 8.91
CA PHE A 42 3.41 2.97 8.42
C PHE A 42 2.95 1.51 8.51
N TYR A 43 3.82 0.57 8.14
CA TYR A 43 3.52 -0.87 8.21
C TYR A 43 3.30 -1.33 9.65
N LEU A 44 4.18 -0.91 10.57
CA LEU A 44 4.08 -1.23 11.99
C LEU A 44 2.79 -0.67 12.60
N ASN A 45 2.44 0.59 12.31
CA ASN A 45 1.20 1.19 12.78
C ASN A 45 -0.04 0.50 12.20
N SER A 46 0.03 0.01 10.96
CA SER A 46 -1.06 -0.76 10.34
C SER A 46 -1.24 -2.13 10.99
N GLU A 47 -0.15 -2.86 11.26
CA GLU A 47 -0.22 -4.15 11.96
C GLU A 47 -0.64 -3.99 13.42
N TRP A 48 -0.15 -2.97 14.12
CA TRP A 48 -0.60 -2.65 15.47
C TRP A 48 -2.11 -2.40 15.50
N SER A 49 -2.60 -1.55 14.59
CA SER A 49 -4.04 -1.26 14.47
C SER A 49 -4.85 -2.54 14.25
N ARG A 50 -4.34 -3.49 13.47
CA ARG A 50 -4.97 -4.80 13.26
C ARG A 50 -4.93 -5.69 14.50
N TRP A 51 -3.85 -5.67 15.28
CA TRP A 51 -3.75 -6.45 16.52
C TRP A 51 -4.66 -5.92 17.63
N THR A 52 -4.89 -4.61 17.66
CA THR A 52 -5.74 -3.96 18.66
C THR A 52 -7.17 -3.75 18.19
N ALA A 53 -7.50 -4.09 16.94
CA ALA A 53 -8.86 -3.98 16.42
C ALA A 53 -9.79 -4.94 17.17
N ASP A 54 -10.96 -4.44 17.56
CA ASP A 54 -12.01 -5.29 18.13
C ASP A 54 -12.52 -6.25 17.03
N PRO A 55 -12.40 -7.58 17.21
CA PRO A 55 -12.88 -8.55 16.23
C PRO A 55 -14.41 -8.50 16.03
N ASP A 56 -15.16 -7.98 17.00
CA ASP A 56 -16.62 -7.91 16.98
C ASP A 56 -17.16 -6.50 16.63
N ASP A 57 -16.29 -5.60 16.14
CA ASP A 57 -16.68 -4.25 15.74
C ASP A 57 -17.81 -4.28 14.67
N PRO A 58 -19.02 -3.79 15.01
CA PRO A 58 -20.16 -3.82 14.10
C PRO A 58 -19.94 -2.95 12.86
N GLU A 59 -19.15 -1.88 12.93
CA GLU A 59 -18.86 -1.01 11.78
C GLU A 59 -17.93 -1.71 10.78
N ALA A 60 -16.89 -2.38 11.29
CA ALA A 60 -15.98 -3.17 10.46
C ALA A 60 -16.72 -4.29 9.71
N LYS A 61 -17.65 -4.97 10.40
CA LYS A 61 -18.49 -6.01 9.80
C LYS A 61 -19.44 -5.46 8.73
N ALA A 62 -20.10 -4.34 9.02
CA ALA A 62 -21.00 -3.68 8.06
C ALA A 62 -20.27 -3.28 6.77
N GLU A 63 -19.04 -2.75 6.88
CA GLU A 63 -18.22 -2.38 5.72
C GLU A 63 -17.75 -3.62 4.94
N GLN A 64 -17.36 -4.71 5.62
CA GLN A 64 -17.02 -5.97 4.96
C GLN A 64 -18.22 -6.55 4.19
N ASP A 65 -19.40 -6.56 4.79
CA ASP A 65 -20.63 -7.03 4.15
C ASP A 65 -21.01 -6.16 2.95
N ARG A 66 -20.88 -4.82 3.07
CA ARG A 66 -21.07 -3.89 1.95
C ARG A 66 -20.11 -4.21 0.80
N ARG A 67 -18.81 -4.38 1.06
CA ARG A 67 -17.81 -4.72 0.01
C ARG A 67 -18.11 -6.06 -0.64
N LYS A 68 -18.50 -7.05 0.16
CA LYS A 68 -18.89 -8.38 -0.30
C LYS A 68 -20.13 -8.32 -1.20
N ALA A 69 -21.14 -7.52 -0.82
CA ALA A 69 -22.33 -7.28 -1.65
C ALA A 69 -22.00 -6.59 -2.97
N LEU A 70 -21.02 -5.68 -2.97
CA LEU A 70 -20.48 -5.05 -4.18
C LEU A 70 -19.52 -5.95 -4.98
N GLY A 71 -19.19 -7.15 -4.48
CA GLY A 71 -18.25 -8.07 -5.12
C GLY A 71 -16.80 -7.56 -5.14
N ILE A 72 -16.48 -6.53 -4.36
CA ILE A 72 -15.16 -5.93 -4.30
C ILE A 72 -14.25 -6.85 -3.50
N LYS A 73 -13.29 -7.48 -4.18
CA LYS A 73 -12.28 -8.33 -3.56
C LYS A 73 -10.96 -7.56 -3.47
N PRO A 74 -10.20 -7.72 -2.37
CA PRO A 74 -8.85 -7.21 -2.34
C PRO A 74 -7.98 -7.91 -3.41
N PRO A 75 -6.93 -7.24 -3.91
CA PRO A 75 -6.00 -7.87 -4.83
C PRO A 75 -5.30 -9.07 -4.17
N PRO A 76 -4.90 -10.09 -4.95
CA PRO A 76 -4.27 -11.31 -4.42
C PRO A 76 -2.89 -11.09 -3.81
N ALA A 77 -2.23 -9.97 -4.15
CA ALA A 77 -0.97 -9.53 -3.56
C ALA A 77 -1.02 -8.02 -3.35
N PRO A 78 -0.31 -7.47 -2.34
CA PRO A 78 -0.26 -6.04 -2.10
C PRO A 78 0.39 -5.31 -3.29
N ILE A 79 -0.22 -4.21 -3.72
CA ILE A 79 0.32 -3.35 -4.77
C ILE A 79 1.02 -2.18 -4.11
N LEU A 80 2.35 -2.24 -4.03
CA LEU A 80 3.17 -1.20 -3.40
C LEU A 80 3.61 -0.15 -4.42
N ARG A 81 3.44 1.13 -4.08
CA ARG A 81 3.98 2.24 -4.86
C ARG A 81 5.49 2.40 -4.65
N PRO A 82 6.26 2.74 -5.68
CA PRO A 82 7.68 3.07 -5.53
C PRO A 82 7.81 4.36 -4.73
N VAL A 83 8.54 4.31 -3.61
CA VAL A 83 8.73 5.47 -2.72
C VAL A 83 10.09 6.14 -2.89
N ALA A 84 11.12 5.37 -3.24
CA ALA A 84 12.51 5.84 -3.35
C ALA A 84 12.68 6.94 -4.41
N ALA A 85 13.46 7.96 -4.07
CA ALA A 85 14.02 8.95 -4.97
C ALA A 85 15.01 8.29 -5.94
N ARG A 86 14.76 8.45 -7.24
CA ARG A 86 15.50 7.82 -8.34
C ARG A 86 15.60 8.78 -9.52
N PRO A 87 16.51 8.55 -10.48
CA PRO A 87 16.46 9.23 -11.77
C PRO A 87 15.09 9.10 -12.43
N LEU A 88 14.62 10.19 -13.05
CA LEU A 88 13.24 10.32 -13.53
C LEU A 88 12.82 9.17 -14.46
N ALA A 89 13.66 8.83 -15.43
CA ALA A 89 13.38 7.75 -16.38
C ALA A 89 13.07 6.40 -15.71
N LEU A 90 13.76 6.06 -14.62
CA LEU A 90 13.50 4.82 -13.88
C LEU A 90 12.23 4.93 -13.03
N GLN A 91 12.00 6.09 -12.43
CA GLN A 91 10.80 6.34 -11.64
C GLN A 91 9.54 6.22 -12.49
N GLU A 92 9.54 6.78 -13.70
CA GLU A 92 8.41 6.70 -14.64
C GLU A 92 8.06 5.26 -15.00
N VAL A 93 9.06 4.43 -15.31
CA VAL A 93 8.86 3.00 -15.60
C VAL A 93 8.20 2.28 -14.43
N LEU A 94 8.65 2.54 -13.20
CA LEU A 94 8.10 1.88 -12.01
C LEU A 94 6.68 2.36 -11.69
N VAL A 95 6.41 3.66 -11.85
CA VAL A 95 5.06 4.23 -11.69
C VAL A 95 4.11 3.62 -12.70
N GLU A 96 4.51 3.51 -13.96
CA GLU A 96 3.72 2.88 -15.03
C GLU A 96 3.41 1.41 -14.71
N GLN A 97 4.42 0.65 -14.27
CA GLN A 97 4.23 -0.75 -13.87
C GLN A 97 3.27 -0.90 -12.70
N THR A 98 3.38 -0.04 -11.69
CA THR A 98 2.46 -0.03 -10.56
C THR A 98 1.05 0.35 -11.01
N ARG A 99 0.89 1.37 -11.87
CA ARG A 99 -0.40 1.77 -12.41
C ARG A 99 -1.11 0.61 -13.10
N ARG A 100 -0.41 -0.11 -13.98
CA ARG A 100 -0.96 -1.30 -14.66
C ARG A 100 -1.38 -2.41 -13.70
N ARG A 101 -0.68 -2.57 -12.57
CA ARG A 101 -1.07 -3.54 -11.53
C ARG A 101 -2.35 -3.12 -10.83
N ILE A 102 -2.52 -1.82 -10.56
CA ILE A 102 -3.75 -1.27 -9.97
C ILE A 102 -4.92 -1.48 -10.93
N GLU A 103 -4.76 -1.06 -12.19
CA GLU A 103 -5.80 -1.21 -13.23
C GLU A 103 -6.24 -2.68 -13.36
N ARG A 104 -5.29 -3.62 -13.44
CA ARG A 104 -5.60 -5.06 -13.51
C ARG A 104 -6.29 -5.59 -12.24
N ALA A 105 -6.01 -5.03 -11.08
CA ALA A 105 -6.67 -5.44 -9.84
C ALA A 105 -8.09 -4.87 -9.72
N GLU A 106 -8.35 -3.72 -10.32
CA GLU A 106 -9.68 -3.11 -10.40
C GLU A 106 -10.55 -3.72 -11.50
N GLU A 107 -9.95 -4.41 -12.49
CA GLU A 107 -10.70 -5.14 -13.52
C GLU A 107 -11.66 -6.17 -12.87
N PRO A 108 -12.96 -6.13 -13.21
CA PRO A 108 -13.92 -7.06 -12.66
C PRO A 108 -13.53 -8.49 -13.06
N PRO A 109 -13.69 -9.48 -12.16
CA PRO A 109 -13.34 -10.85 -12.47
C PRO A 109 -14.12 -11.31 -13.70
N ARG A 110 -13.40 -11.88 -14.69
CA ARG A 110 -14.03 -12.42 -15.91
C ARG A 110 -15.13 -13.41 -15.51
N LYS A 111 -16.36 -13.15 -15.94
CA LYS A 111 -17.48 -14.08 -15.75
C LYS A 111 -17.10 -15.43 -16.35
N LYS A 112 -17.12 -16.49 -15.54
CA LYS A 112 -16.97 -17.86 -16.04
C LYS A 112 -18.26 -18.22 -16.75
N ILE A 113 -18.21 -18.22 -18.08
CA ILE A 113 -19.33 -18.62 -18.94
C ILE A 113 -19.30 -20.15 -19.02
N SER A 114 -20.44 -20.80 -18.82
CA SER A 114 -20.57 -22.25 -18.99
C SER A 114 -20.46 -22.64 -20.46
N LEU A 115 -20.06 -23.89 -20.75
CA LEU A 115 -19.98 -24.41 -22.12
C LEU A 115 -21.32 -24.31 -22.87
N ARG A 116 -22.44 -24.34 -22.15
CA ARG A 116 -23.79 -24.19 -22.69
C ARG A 116 -24.05 -22.75 -23.14
N GLU A 117 -23.81 -21.78 -22.26
CA GLU A 117 -23.96 -20.35 -22.59
C GLU A 117 -23.02 -19.93 -23.74
N LEU A 118 -21.82 -20.52 -23.80
CA LEU A 118 -20.85 -20.27 -24.87
C LEU A 118 -21.32 -20.81 -26.22
N ARG A 119 -22.05 -21.94 -26.23
CA ARG A 119 -22.72 -22.46 -27.44
C ARG A 119 -23.90 -21.58 -27.86
N GLU A 120 -24.70 -21.11 -26.91
CA GLU A 120 -25.85 -20.24 -27.17
C GLU A 120 -25.42 -18.87 -27.74
N LEU A 121 -24.34 -18.27 -27.20
CA LEU A 121 -23.72 -17.06 -27.73
C LEU A 121 -23.13 -17.22 -29.14
N ARG A 122 -22.65 -18.42 -29.48
CA ARG A 122 -22.09 -18.68 -30.80
C ARG A 122 -23.18 -18.90 -31.87
N ALA A 123 -24.34 -19.38 -31.45
CA ALA A 123 -25.50 -19.59 -32.32
C ALA A 123 -26.26 -18.29 -32.61
N SER A 124 -26.17 -17.27 -31.75
CA SER A 124 -26.85 -15.97 -31.91
C SER A 124 -26.07 -14.93 -32.73
N VAL A 125 -24.85 -15.27 -33.17
CA VAL A 125 -23.98 -14.40 -33.99
C VAL A 125 -23.96 -14.85 -35.48
N GLN A 126 -24.69 -15.92 -35.82
CA GLN A 126 -25.01 -16.34 -37.20
C GLN A 126 -26.41 -15.89 -37.60
#